data_AF-A0A2V6GAM8-F1
#
_entry.id   AF-A0A2V6GAM8-F1
#
_cell.length_a   1.000
_cell.length_b   1.000
_cell.length_c   1.000
_cell.angle_alpha   90.00
_cell.angle_beta   90.00
_cell.angle_gamma   90.00
#
_symmetry.space_group_name_H-M   'P 1'
#
loop_
_entity.id
_entity.type
_entity.pdbx_description
1 polymer ?
#
loop_
_entity_poly.entity_id
_entity_poly.type
_entity_poly.pdbx_seq_one_letter_code
_entity_poly.pdbx_strand_id
1 'polypeptide(L)'
;MEKDQAEERRSMKWLSAGLTFVNLSTVCGLLFGMVGNGLRMESAVFSLIAGAAFALAAYLGTSDTSPQRRKSASGEARSSKTMRYRQLWLWIMAACFALFALRSFCWLLYIDDNELKIQSPNNLGDLALHITLIKNFANGVALWPDNPIYVFSKLRYPAGMDLFNGLLCLVHVDLTRGLVWTGLMASLATFYGFYRWAGAFGVAGFLFNGGIAGFQFFKTLKFLDYQGDKTIAWKSIALSMFVTQRGLLYAIPAGLLLLWHWREKFFREGIQDQRRPGPLPFWVELSLYASMPLFHVHTFLALSAVLVFLFACGDSTVRKRVAAVIGGAFLPATFFVWLISDNFRAGTILKPHLGWVMGDPEFGRSNLFQFWFENFGIFIPLALCLFAICGWRAWKIGFKRNRKLPEEIAFLLSAFAIF
;
A
#
# COMPACT_ATOMS: atom_id res chain seq x y z
N MET A 1 18.19 31.31 -0.49
CA MET A 1 17.66 31.39 0.89
C MET A 1 16.14 31.31 0.97
N GLU A 2 15.35 32.12 0.25
CA GLU A 2 13.88 32.01 0.29
C GLU A 2 13.33 30.86 -0.59
N LYS A 3 13.97 30.59 -1.74
CA LYS A 3 13.69 29.39 -2.57
C LYS A 3 14.04 28.06 -1.88
N ASP A 4 15.04 28.05 -1.02
CA ASP A 4 15.46 26.83 -0.27
C ASP A 4 14.47 26.47 0.86
N GLN A 5 13.71 27.45 1.37
CA GLN A 5 12.67 27.21 2.38
C GLN A 5 11.36 26.67 1.77
N ALA A 6 11.16 26.84 0.46
CA ALA A 6 10.03 26.26 -0.25
C ALA A 6 10.23 24.76 -0.51
N GLU A 7 11.47 24.29 -0.74
CA GLU A 7 11.76 22.87 -0.98
C GLU A 7 11.57 21.97 0.26
N GLU A 8 11.62 22.54 1.47
CA GLU A 8 11.46 21.79 2.72
C GLU A 8 9.98 21.52 3.10
N ARG A 9 9.02 22.16 2.40
CA ARG A 9 7.57 21.99 2.58
C ARG A 9 6.96 20.92 1.65
N ARG A 10 7.58 19.75 1.52
CA ARG A 10 6.95 18.64 0.77
C ARG A 10 5.91 17.93 1.64
N SER A 11 4.72 18.51 1.62
CA SER A 11 3.50 18.07 2.28
C SER A 11 2.91 16.78 1.70
N MET A 12 2.33 15.93 2.57
CA MET A 12 1.52 14.77 2.17
C MET A 12 0.15 15.17 1.59
N LYS A 13 -0.17 16.47 1.48
CA LYS A 13 -1.43 17.01 0.94
C LYS A 13 -1.83 16.41 -0.40
N TRP A 14 -0.92 16.41 -1.38
CA TRP A 14 -1.22 15.88 -2.72
C TRP A 14 -1.50 14.38 -2.71
N LEU A 15 -0.71 13.63 -1.93
CA LEU A 15 -0.91 12.18 -1.78
C LEU A 15 -2.25 11.91 -1.10
N SER A 16 -2.58 12.63 -0.03
CA SER A 16 -3.86 12.53 0.68
C SER A 16 -5.03 12.86 -0.24
N ALA A 17 -4.95 13.95 -1.00
CA ALA A 17 -5.99 14.36 -1.94
C ALA A 17 -6.20 13.30 -3.04
N GLY A 18 -5.12 12.84 -3.69
CA GLY A 18 -5.20 11.85 -4.76
C GLY A 18 -5.77 10.50 -4.30
N LEU A 19 -5.36 10.03 -3.12
CA LEU A 19 -5.93 8.79 -2.55
C LEU A 19 -7.39 8.99 -2.12
N THR A 20 -7.74 10.15 -1.56
CA THR A 20 -9.12 10.47 -1.19
C THR A 20 -10.02 10.54 -2.43
N PHE A 21 -9.51 11.09 -3.55
CA PHE A 21 -10.20 11.11 -4.83
C PHE A 21 -10.57 9.69 -5.28
N VAL A 22 -9.59 8.78 -5.35
CA VAL A 22 -9.82 7.39 -5.76
C VAL A 22 -10.79 6.71 -4.80
N ASN A 23 -10.53 6.81 -3.49
CA ASN A 23 -11.37 6.21 -2.46
C ASN A 23 -12.84 6.59 -2.59
N LEU A 24 -13.12 7.89 -2.52
CA LEU A 24 -14.50 8.37 -2.42
C LEU A 24 -15.21 8.35 -3.77
N SER A 25 -14.50 8.45 -4.90
CA SER A 25 -15.09 8.13 -6.20
C SER A 25 -15.57 6.69 -6.25
N THR A 26 -14.74 5.74 -5.81
CA THR A 26 -15.10 4.32 -5.81
C THR A 26 -16.26 4.02 -4.86
N VAL A 27 -16.23 4.56 -3.63
CA VAL A 27 -17.30 4.33 -2.64
C VAL A 27 -18.62 4.96 -3.10
N CYS A 28 -18.61 6.19 -3.61
CA CYS A 28 -19.80 6.81 -4.18
C CYS A 28 -20.33 6.02 -5.39
N GLY A 29 -19.43 5.57 -6.28
CA GLY A 29 -19.79 4.76 -7.44
C GLY A 29 -20.45 3.44 -7.04
N LEU A 30 -19.89 2.75 -6.05
CA LEU A 30 -20.50 1.56 -5.49
C LEU A 30 -21.92 1.82 -4.98
N LEU A 31 -22.09 2.85 -4.13
CA LEU A 31 -23.39 3.14 -3.52
C LEU A 31 -24.44 3.56 -4.57
N PHE A 32 -24.08 4.45 -5.50
CA PHE A 32 -24.97 4.84 -6.59
C PHE A 32 -25.29 3.66 -7.51
N GLY A 33 -24.34 2.80 -7.82
CA GLY A 33 -24.59 1.62 -8.63
C GLY A 33 -25.44 0.58 -7.90
N MET A 34 -25.34 0.42 -6.58
CA MET A 34 -26.26 -0.44 -5.81
C MET A 34 -27.69 0.11 -5.84
N VAL A 35 -27.87 1.43 -5.69
CA VAL A 35 -29.19 2.08 -5.76
C VAL A 35 -29.76 2.04 -7.19
N GLY A 36 -28.90 2.24 -8.20
CA GLY A 36 -29.28 2.27 -9.61
C GLY A 36 -29.35 0.89 -10.30
N ASN A 37 -29.11 -0.19 -9.54
CA ASN A 37 -28.99 -1.56 -10.03
C ASN A 37 -27.97 -1.72 -11.19
N GLY A 38 -26.86 -1.00 -11.07
CA GLY A 38 -25.77 -0.95 -12.04
C GLY A 38 -25.21 0.46 -12.21
N LEU A 39 -23.98 0.56 -12.69
CA LEU A 39 -23.37 1.85 -13.02
C LEU A 39 -23.88 2.38 -14.36
N ARG A 40 -24.05 3.70 -14.40
CA ARG A 40 -24.35 4.48 -15.61
C ARG A 40 -23.43 5.69 -15.69
N MET A 41 -23.40 6.33 -16.86
CA MET A 41 -22.58 7.53 -17.07
C MET A 41 -22.86 8.61 -16.02
N GLU A 42 -24.13 8.85 -15.67
CA GLU A 42 -24.50 9.87 -14.68
C GLU A 42 -23.94 9.52 -13.31
N SER A 43 -24.13 8.28 -12.86
CA SER A 43 -23.59 7.81 -11.57
C SER A 43 -22.06 7.91 -11.53
N ALA A 44 -21.38 7.66 -12.65
CA ALA A 44 -19.93 7.79 -12.74
C ALA A 44 -19.48 9.25 -12.64
N VAL A 45 -20.12 10.16 -13.37
CA VAL A 45 -19.84 11.60 -13.31
C VAL A 45 -20.06 12.12 -11.90
N PHE A 46 -21.20 11.82 -11.26
CA PHE A 46 -21.47 12.26 -9.90
C PHE A 46 -20.47 11.71 -8.90
N SER A 47 -20.05 10.45 -9.04
CA SER A 47 -19.04 9.83 -8.19
C SER A 47 -17.69 10.50 -8.30
N LEU A 48 -17.23 10.79 -9.52
CA LEU A 48 -15.95 11.44 -9.77
C LEU A 48 -15.96 12.91 -9.29
N ILE A 49 -17.07 13.63 -9.47
CA ILE A 49 -17.23 14.99 -8.94
C ILE A 49 -17.21 14.99 -7.41
N ALA A 50 -17.96 14.07 -6.78
CA ALA A 50 -17.94 13.92 -5.33
C ALA A 50 -16.52 13.61 -4.81
N GLY A 51 -15.85 12.64 -5.44
CA GLY A 51 -14.45 12.32 -5.13
C GLY A 51 -13.53 13.53 -5.25
N ALA A 52 -13.68 14.35 -6.30
CA ALA A 52 -12.87 15.54 -6.51
C ALA A 52 -13.13 16.62 -5.44
N ALA A 53 -14.39 16.82 -5.05
CA ALA A 53 -14.76 17.75 -3.98
C ALA A 53 -14.14 17.32 -2.63
N PHE A 54 -14.21 16.02 -2.29
CA PHE A 54 -13.56 15.52 -1.09
C PHE A 54 -12.03 15.54 -1.19
N ALA A 55 -11.45 15.31 -2.36
CA ALA A 55 -10.01 15.44 -2.56
C ALA A 55 -9.52 16.87 -2.28
N LEU A 56 -10.28 17.88 -2.71
CA LEU A 56 -10.01 19.28 -2.38
C LEU A 56 -10.14 19.52 -0.86
N ALA A 57 -11.18 19.00 -0.22
CA ALA A 57 -11.34 19.10 1.23
C ALA A 57 -10.19 18.41 2.00
N ALA A 58 -9.72 17.25 1.53
CA ALA A 58 -8.56 16.54 2.09
C ALA A 58 -7.27 17.33 1.90
N TYR A 59 -7.08 17.95 0.73
CA TYR A 59 -5.94 18.82 0.45
C TYR A 59 -5.90 20.02 1.41
N LEU A 60 -7.04 20.68 1.60
CA LEU A 60 -7.15 21.86 2.47
C LEU A 60 -7.04 21.50 3.96
N GLY A 61 -7.58 20.34 4.35
CA GLY A 61 -7.56 19.87 5.74
C GLY A 61 -6.28 19.19 6.18
N THR A 62 -5.48 18.66 5.24
CA THR A 62 -4.19 18.03 5.57
C THR A 62 -3.18 19.10 5.95
N SER A 63 -2.56 18.94 7.12
CA SER A 63 -1.60 19.90 7.64
C SER A 63 -0.15 19.50 7.38
N ASP A 64 0.70 20.52 7.21
CA ASP A 64 2.13 20.34 7.02
C ASP A 64 2.80 20.22 8.39
N THR A 65 3.55 19.14 8.63
CA THR A 65 4.35 19.06 9.84
C THR A 65 5.46 20.11 9.77
N SER A 66 5.40 21.12 10.65
CA SER A 66 6.28 22.30 10.54
C SER A 66 7.77 21.92 10.66
N PRO A 67 8.67 22.52 9.86
CA PRO A 67 10.12 22.26 9.92
C PRO A 67 10.79 22.67 11.23
N GLN A 68 10.15 23.55 12.02
CA GLN A 68 10.72 24.14 13.23
C GLN A 68 11.09 23.10 14.30
N ARG A 69 10.45 21.91 14.27
CA ARG A 69 10.71 20.81 15.21
C ARG A 69 11.93 19.95 14.87
N ARG A 70 12.47 20.03 13.64
CA ARG A 70 13.70 19.29 13.25
C ARG A 70 14.97 20.01 13.69
N LYS A 71 14.96 21.34 13.76
CA LYS A 71 16.14 22.13 14.17
C LYS A 71 16.51 21.92 15.65
N SER A 72 15.55 21.61 16.52
CA SER A 72 15.81 21.42 17.95
C SER A 72 16.33 20.03 18.33
N ALA A 73 16.24 19.03 17.44
CA ALA A 73 16.73 17.67 17.69
C ALA A 73 18.09 17.36 17.04
N SER A 74 18.55 18.21 16.11
CA SER A 74 19.86 18.09 15.47
C SER A 74 20.61 19.41 15.59
N GLY A 75 21.17 19.67 16.76
CA GLY A 75 22.10 20.79 17.02
C GLY A 75 23.47 20.64 16.34
N GLU A 76 23.66 19.61 15.51
CA GLU A 76 24.89 19.45 14.73
C GLU A 76 24.67 19.99 13.32
N ALA A 77 25.50 20.97 12.96
CA ALA A 77 25.67 21.44 11.60
C ALA A 77 26.05 20.25 10.70
N ARG A 78 25.05 19.60 10.09
CA ARG A 78 25.27 18.50 9.14
C ARG A 78 26.10 19.03 7.96
N SER A 79 27.29 18.45 7.79
CA SER A 79 28.19 18.72 6.68
C SER A 79 27.48 18.72 5.33
N SER A 80 27.76 19.73 4.50
CA SER A 80 27.22 19.90 3.15
C SER A 80 27.45 18.67 2.25
N LYS A 81 28.52 17.90 2.50
CA LYS A 81 28.84 16.67 1.77
C LYS A 81 27.81 15.56 2.04
N THR A 82 27.36 15.39 3.29
CA THR A 82 26.39 14.36 3.68
C THR A 82 25.01 14.64 3.07
N MET A 83 24.63 15.92 2.94
CA MET A 83 23.38 16.29 2.26
C MET A 83 23.42 16.01 0.77
N ARG A 84 24.52 16.37 0.08
CA ARG A 84 24.71 16.09 -1.35
C ARG A 84 24.65 14.59 -1.65
N TYR A 85 25.29 13.76 -0.83
CA TYR A 85 25.28 12.30 -1.00
C TYR A 85 23.88 11.69 -0.85
N ARG A 86 23.10 12.15 0.14
CA ARG A 86 21.71 11.70 0.33
C ARG A 86 20.81 12.11 -0.83
N GLN A 87 21.04 13.29 -1.40
CA GLN A 87 20.30 13.79 -2.55
C GLN A 87 20.66 13.02 -3.82
N LEU A 88 21.93 12.67 -4.02
CA LEU A 88 22.37 11.82 -5.13
C LEU A 88 21.67 10.46 -5.10
N TRP A 89 21.70 9.76 -3.97
CA TRP A 89 21.01 8.46 -3.83
C TRP A 89 19.50 8.56 -4.05
N LEU A 90 18.88 9.63 -3.57
CA LEU A 90 17.46 9.87 -3.84
C LEU A 90 17.18 9.94 -5.34
N TRP A 91 17.98 10.70 -6.10
CA TRP A 91 17.79 10.83 -7.54
C TRP A 91 18.09 9.55 -8.29
N ILE A 92 19.11 8.79 -7.89
CA ILE A 92 19.38 7.46 -8.45
C ILE A 92 18.17 6.54 -8.23
N MET A 93 17.65 6.46 -7.00
CA MET A 93 16.47 5.65 -6.70
C MET A 93 15.22 6.15 -7.42
N ALA A 94 15.04 7.46 -7.57
CA ALA A 94 13.95 8.05 -8.35
C ALA A 94 14.05 7.65 -9.82
N ALA A 95 15.24 7.68 -10.41
CA ALA A 95 15.48 7.25 -11.79
C ALA A 95 15.19 5.75 -11.96
N CYS A 96 15.69 4.89 -11.06
CA CYS A 96 15.38 3.45 -11.08
C CYS A 96 13.88 3.18 -10.96
N PHE A 97 13.19 3.87 -10.05
CA PHE A 97 11.74 3.71 -9.87
C PHE A 97 10.98 4.18 -11.11
N ALA A 98 11.37 5.32 -11.70
CA ALA A 98 10.75 5.86 -12.90
C ALA A 98 10.92 4.91 -14.09
N LEU A 99 12.13 4.36 -14.29
CA LEU A 99 12.39 3.36 -15.32
C LEU A 99 11.53 2.11 -15.12
N PHE A 100 11.46 1.60 -13.87
CA PHE A 100 10.56 0.50 -13.51
C PHE A 100 9.10 0.84 -13.87
N ALA A 101 8.58 1.96 -13.39
CA ALA A 101 7.18 2.35 -13.58
C ALA A 101 6.83 2.52 -15.07
N LEU A 102 7.66 3.24 -15.83
CA LEU A 102 7.44 3.45 -17.26
C LEU A 102 7.50 2.13 -18.02
N ARG A 103 8.51 1.29 -17.75
CA ARG A 103 8.67 -0.01 -18.40
C ARG A 103 7.49 -0.93 -18.10
N SER A 104 7.04 -1.00 -16.85
CA SER A 104 5.97 -1.90 -16.44
C SER A 104 4.59 -1.44 -16.88
N PHE A 105 4.28 -0.14 -16.80
CA PHE A 105 2.93 0.35 -17.06
C PHE A 105 2.68 0.82 -18.49
N CYS A 106 3.66 1.42 -19.19
CA CYS A 106 3.46 1.82 -20.59
C CYS A 106 3.37 0.62 -21.55
N TRP A 107 3.85 -0.55 -21.13
CA TRP A 107 3.73 -1.82 -21.85
C TRP A 107 2.89 -2.85 -21.05
N LEU A 108 1.97 -2.36 -20.22
CA LEU A 108 1.08 -3.22 -19.43
C LEU A 108 0.15 -4.03 -20.33
N LEU A 109 -0.44 -3.35 -21.32
CA LEU A 109 -1.26 -3.89 -22.39
C LEU A 109 -1.00 -3.02 -23.63
N TYR A 110 -0.50 -3.60 -24.70
CA TYR A 110 -0.21 -2.87 -25.93
C TYR A 110 -0.62 -3.68 -27.15
N ILE A 111 -0.90 -2.97 -28.24
CA ILE A 111 -1.22 -3.57 -29.53
C ILE A 111 0.08 -3.66 -30.31
N ASP A 112 0.37 -4.86 -30.81
CA ASP A 112 1.48 -5.14 -31.71
C ASP A 112 0.91 -5.87 -32.92
N ASP A 113 0.91 -5.21 -34.07
CA ASP A 113 0.14 -5.59 -35.25
C ASP A 113 -1.37 -5.79 -34.93
N ASN A 114 -1.84 -7.03 -35.00
CA ASN A 114 -3.23 -7.42 -34.71
C ASN A 114 -3.38 -8.15 -33.37
N GLU A 115 -2.31 -8.21 -32.56
CA GLU A 115 -2.29 -8.94 -31.30
C GLU A 115 -2.26 -7.99 -30.09
N LEU A 116 -3.06 -8.32 -29.08
CA LEU A 116 -2.92 -7.73 -27.76
C LEU A 116 -1.79 -8.44 -27.01
N LYS A 117 -0.72 -7.70 -26.70
CA LYS A 117 0.46 -8.22 -26.01
C LYS A 117 0.60 -7.63 -24.62
N ILE A 118 1.19 -8.44 -23.74
CA ILE A 118 1.51 -8.12 -22.37
C ILE A 118 2.98 -8.45 -22.16
N GLN A 119 3.73 -7.50 -21.59
CA GLN A 119 5.17 -7.69 -21.38
C GLN A 119 5.50 -8.66 -20.25
N SER A 120 4.82 -8.53 -19.10
CA SER A 120 5.16 -9.29 -17.90
C SER A 120 4.40 -10.61 -17.88
N PRO A 121 5.09 -11.77 -17.81
CA PRO A 121 4.41 -13.07 -17.70
C PRO A 121 3.60 -13.19 -16.41
N ASN A 122 4.06 -12.56 -15.32
CA ASN A 122 3.31 -12.53 -14.05
C ASN A 122 1.96 -11.80 -14.19
N ASN A 123 1.81 -10.91 -15.17
CA ASN A 123 0.60 -10.14 -15.38
C ASN A 123 -0.38 -10.80 -16.36
N LEU A 124 0.04 -11.85 -17.08
CA LEU A 124 -0.76 -12.49 -18.12
C LEU A 124 -2.09 -13.05 -17.57
N GLY A 125 -2.01 -13.79 -16.45
CA GLY A 125 -3.20 -14.38 -15.81
C GLY A 125 -4.09 -13.34 -15.12
N ASP A 126 -3.50 -12.40 -14.39
CA ASP A 126 -4.26 -11.43 -13.60
C ASP A 126 -4.92 -10.37 -14.49
N LEU A 127 -4.23 -9.83 -15.51
CA LEU A 127 -4.75 -8.70 -16.30
C LEU A 127 -6.07 -9.02 -17.02
N ALA A 128 -6.23 -10.24 -17.52
CA ALA A 128 -7.48 -10.65 -18.17
C ALA A 128 -8.67 -10.60 -17.19
N LEU A 129 -8.48 -11.04 -15.94
CA LEU A 129 -9.49 -10.92 -14.88
C LEU A 129 -9.85 -9.46 -14.64
N HIS A 130 -8.86 -8.60 -14.48
CA HIS A 130 -9.06 -7.18 -14.20
C HIS A 130 -9.76 -6.43 -15.34
N ILE A 131 -9.37 -6.66 -16.59
CA ILE A 131 -10.06 -6.11 -17.77
C ILE A 131 -11.52 -6.55 -17.78
N THR A 132 -11.78 -7.83 -17.50
CA THR A 132 -13.13 -8.38 -17.43
C THR A 132 -13.96 -7.68 -16.36
N LEU A 133 -13.42 -7.51 -15.14
CA LEU A 133 -14.12 -6.82 -14.05
C LEU A 133 -14.42 -5.36 -14.39
N ILE A 134 -13.45 -4.62 -14.92
CA ILE A 134 -13.61 -3.21 -15.32
C ILE A 134 -14.73 -3.07 -16.36
N LYS A 135 -14.69 -3.90 -17.40
CA LYS A 135 -15.72 -3.90 -18.46
C LYS A 135 -17.08 -4.34 -17.94
N ASN A 136 -17.12 -5.33 -17.04
CA ASN A 136 -18.36 -5.79 -16.44
C ASN A 136 -19.05 -4.66 -15.66
N PHE A 137 -18.30 -3.93 -14.81
CA PHE A 137 -18.81 -2.76 -14.11
C PHE A 137 -19.28 -1.65 -15.06
N ALA A 138 -18.49 -1.35 -16.10
CA ALA A 138 -18.83 -0.32 -17.08
C ALA A 138 -20.04 -0.69 -17.96
N ASN A 139 -20.37 -1.96 -18.10
CA ASN A 139 -21.56 -2.43 -18.82
C ASN A 139 -22.85 -2.33 -17.99
N GLY A 140 -22.79 -1.81 -16.76
CA GLY A 140 -23.96 -1.53 -15.95
C GLY A 140 -24.59 -2.76 -15.32
N VAL A 141 -23.81 -3.82 -15.05
CA VAL A 141 -24.30 -4.98 -14.30
C VAL A 141 -24.72 -4.60 -12.88
N ALA A 142 -25.68 -5.34 -12.34
CA ALA A 142 -26.14 -5.18 -10.96
C ALA A 142 -24.96 -5.24 -9.97
N LEU A 143 -24.85 -4.23 -9.09
CA LEU A 143 -23.86 -4.21 -8.02
C LEU A 143 -24.45 -4.82 -6.74
N TRP A 144 -23.81 -5.77 -6.07
CA TRP A 144 -22.51 -6.40 -6.39
C TRP A 144 -22.66 -7.55 -7.40
N PRO A 145 -21.73 -7.68 -8.38
CA PRO A 145 -21.89 -8.63 -9.48
C PRO A 145 -21.75 -10.08 -9.01
N ASP A 146 -22.35 -10.96 -9.80
CA ASP A 146 -22.17 -12.41 -9.64
C ASP A 146 -20.72 -12.81 -9.97
N ASN A 147 -20.32 -13.95 -9.41
CA ASN A 147 -19.00 -14.51 -9.63
C ASN A 147 -18.90 -15.03 -11.08
N PRO A 148 -17.89 -14.62 -11.86
CA PRO A 148 -17.75 -15.06 -13.25
C PRO A 148 -17.35 -16.54 -13.39
N ILE A 149 -16.92 -17.18 -12.30
CA ILE A 149 -16.43 -18.57 -12.28
C ILE A 149 -17.43 -19.51 -11.59
N TYR A 150 -18.04 -19.06 -10.49
CA TYR A 150 -18.93 -19.89 -9.67
C TYR A 150 -20.40 -19.47 -9.79
N VAL A 151 -21.24 -20.39 -10.24
CA VAL A 151 -22.70 -20.18 -10.31
C VAL A 151 -23.27 -19.98 -8.90
N PHE A 152 -24.27 -19.09 -8.77
CA PHE A 152 -24.97 -18.79 -7.50
C PHE A 152 -24.09 -18.21 -6.38
N SER A 153 -22.97 -17.61 -6.74
CA SER A 153 -22.03 -16.95 -5.83
C SER A 153 -21.82 -15.51 -6.27
N LYS A 154 -21.57 -14.59 -5.33
CA LYS A 154 -21.12 -13.22 -5.65
C LYS A 154 -19.61 -13.15 -5.88
N LEU A 155 -19.17 -12.08 -6.52
CA LEU A 155 -17.75 -11.83 -6.75
C LEU A 155 -16.98 -11.78 -5.42
N ARG A 156 -16.04 -12.73 -5.24
CA ARG A 156 -15.18 -12.84 -4.04
C ARG A 156 -13.82 -12.19 -4.30
N TYR A 157 -13.80 -10.88 -4.49
CA TYR A 157 -12.60 -10.16 -4.85
C TYR A 157 -12.65 -8.69 -4.42
N PRO A 158 -11.55 -8.12 -3.88
CA PRO A 158 -11.46 -6.68 -3.60
C PRO A 158 -11.31 -5.88 -4.90
N ALA A 159 -12.43 -5.63 -5.57
CA ALA A 159 -12.48 -5.02 -6.91
C ALA A 159 -12.48 -3.48 -6.91
N GLY A 160 -12.01 -2.82 -5.84
CA GLY A 160 -12.13 -1.36 -5.68
C GLY A 160 -11.42 -0.54 -6.78
N MET A 161 -10.23 -0.99 -7.20
CA MET A 161 -9.52 -0.34 -8.32
C MET A 161 -10.13 -0.66 -9.68
N ASP A 162 -10.74 -1.83 -9.84
CA ASP A 162 -11.44 -2.20 -11.06
C ASP A 162 -12.72 -1.39 -11.22
N LEU A 163 -13.46 -1.22 -10.12
CA LEU A 163 -14.63 -0.36 -10.06
C LEU A 163 -14.26 1.10 -10.38
N PHE A 164 -13.17 1.62 -9.81
CA PHE A 164 -12.66 2.95 -10.12
C PHE A 164 -12.37 3.14 -11.62
N ASN A 165 -11.64 2.21 -12.23
CA ASN A 165 -11.37 2.25 -13.67
C ASN A 165 -12.66 2.07 -14.49
N GLY A 166 -13.66 1.33 -14.00
CA GLY A 166 -14.99 1.25 -14.59
C GLY A 166 -15.69 2.60 -14.65
N LEU A 167 -15.59 3.42 -13.59
CA LEU A 167 -16.10 4.80 -13.59
C LEU A 167 -15.40 5.65 -14.66
N LEU A 168 -14.08 5.51 -14.80
CA LEU A 168 -13.32 6.21 -15.84
C LEU A 168 -13.75 5.79 -17.26
N CYS A 169 -13.96 4.49 -17.49
CA CYS A 169 -14.47 4.00 -18.77
C CYS A 169 -15.85 4.55 -19.11
N LEU A 170 -16.74 4.68 -18.12
CA LEU A 170 -18.08 5.26 -18.32
C LEU A 170 -18.04 6.74 -18.71
N VAL A 171 -17.00 7.48 -18.32
CA VAL A 171 -16.77 8.87 -18.77
C VAL A 171 -15.81 8.94 -19.97
N HIS A 172 -15.75 7.87 -20.76
CA HIS A 172 -15.02 7.76 -22.03
C HIS A 172 -13.49 7.85 -21.92
N VAL A 173 -12.91 7.53 -20.76
CA VAL A 173 -11.46 7.26 -20.68
C VAL A 173 -11.21 5.88 -21.28
N ASP A 174 -10.39 5.85 -22.35
CA ASP A 174 -9.93 4.60 -22.96
C ASP A 174 -9.32 3.66 -21.92
N LEU A 175 -9.65 2.36 -21.99
CA LEU A 175 -9.25 1.38 -20.98
C LEU A 175 -7.72 1.28 -20.87
N THR A 176 -7.03 1.15 -21.99
CA THR A 176 -5.57 0.98 -22.01
C THR A 176 -4.90 2.22 -21.42
N ARG A 177 -5.32 3.43 -21.85
CA ARG A 177 -4.82 4.69 -21.28
C ARG A 177 -5.14 4.81 -19.79
N GLY A 178 -6.34 4.44 -19.37
CA GLY A 178 -6.77 4.46 -17.97
C GLY A 178 -5.89 3.58 -17.08
N LEU A 179 -5.58 2.37 -17.55
CA LEU A 179 -4.67 1.44 -16.86
C LEU A 179 -3.25 1.99 -16.77
N VAL A 180 -2.71 2.54 -17.86
CA VAL A 180 -1.37 3.16 -17.89
C VAL A 180 -1.29 4.31 -16.88
N TRP A 181 -2.21 5.27 -16.96
CA TRP A 181 -2.20 6.44 -16.08
C TRP A 181 -2.42 6.07 -14.61
N THR A 182 -3.34 5.16 -14.33
CA THR A 182 -3.55 4.65 -12.97
C THR A 182 -2.28 4.03 -12.41
N GLY A 183 -1.59 3.20 -13.19
CA GLY A 183 -0.33 2.56 -12.80
C GLY A 183 0.83 3.55 -12.58
N LEU A 184 0.98 4.54 -13.46
CA LEU A 184 2.01 5.58 -13.32
C LEU A 184 1.77 6.51 -12.13
N MET A 185 0.52 6.91 -11.90
CA MET A 185 0.16 7.75 -10.76
C MET A 185 0.27 6.99 -9.44
N ALA A 186 -0.13 5.72 -9.41
CA ALA A 186 0.08 4.83 -8.28
C ALA A 186 1.57 4.61 -7.98
N SER A 187 2.40 4.47 -9.03
CA SER A 187 3.85 4.38 -8.91
C SER A 187 4.45 5.62 -8.27
N LEU A 188 4.05 6.81 -8.73
CA LEU A 188 4.47 8.08 -8.15
C LEU A 188 4.03 8.20 -6.68
N ALA A 189 2.79 7.84 -6.38
CA ALA A 189 2.25 7.85 -5.02
C ALA A 189 3.00 6.87 -4.10
N THR A 190 3.35 5.69 -4.60
CA THR A 190 4.09 4.65 -3.88
C THR A 190 5.53 5.07 -3.61
N PHE A 191 6.23 5.58 -4.63
CA PHE A 191 7.57 6.15 -4.48
C PHE A 191 7.56 7.25 -3.41
N TYR A 192 6.62 8.18 -3.51
CA TYR A 192 6.51 9.28 -2.56
C TYR A 192 6.17 8.78 -1.15
N GLY A 193 5.23 7.84 -1.01
CA GLY A 193 4.86 7.22 0.27
C GLY A 193 6.07 6.55 0.96
N PHE A 194 6.82 5.71 0.24
CA PHE A 194 8.00 5.04 0.79
C PHE A 194 9.10 6.03 1.14
N TYR A 195 9.36 7.02 0.28
CA TYR A 195 10.34 8.06 0.55
C TYR A 195 10.00 8.84 1.82
N ARG A 196 8.71 9.15 2.04
CA ARG A 196 8.25 9.87 3.24
C ARG A 196 8.22 8.99 4.49
N TRP A 197 8.01 7.69 4.32
CA TRP A 197 8.05 6.72 5.40
C TRP A 197 9.49 6.41 5.85
N ALA A 198 10.35 5.94 4.94
CA ALA A 198 11.67 5.39 5.27
C ALA A 198 12.81 5.94 4.38
N GLY A 199 12.59 7.05 3.67
CA GLY A 199 13.61 7.67 2.82
C GLY A 199 13.96 6.85 1.58
N ALA A 200 15.11 7.15 0.97
CA ALA A 200 15.61 6.40 -0.19
C ALA A 200 15.80 4.91 0.10
N PHE A 201 16.10 4.54 1.35
CA PHE A 201 16.19 3.14 1.77
C PHE A 201 14.85 2.42 1.69
N GLY A 202 13.74 3.06 2.06
CA GLY A 202 12.40 2.49 1.90
C GLY A 202 12.04 2.25 0.43
N VAL A 203 12.42 3.19 -0.44
CA VAL A 203 12.23 3.05 -1.90
C VAL A 203 13.06 1.89 -2.45
N ALA A 204 14.34 1.80 -2.06
CA ALA A 204 15.22 0.72 -2.45
C ALA A 204 14.70 -0.64 -1.94
N GLY A 205 14.26 -0.69 -0.69
CA GLY A 205 13.67 -1.88 -0.08
C GLY A 205 12.43 -2.35 -0.82
N PHE A 206 11.61 -1.45 -1.38
CA PHE A 206 10.50 -1.84 -2.24
C PHE A 206 10.93 -2.29 -3.63
N LEU A 207 11.84 -1.58 -4.31
CA LEU A 207 12.25 -1.93 -5.69
C LEU A 207 13.08 -3.22 -5.76
N PHE A 208 14.00 -3.38 -4.82
CA PHE A 208 15.00 -4.43 -4.81
C PHE A 208 14.69 -5.52 -3.77
N ASN A 209 13.42 -5.66 -3.38
CA ASN A 209 13.02 -6.82 -2.59
C ASN A 209 13.06 -8.09 -3.44
N GLY A 210 13.30 -9.21 -2.76
CA GLY A 210 13.43 -10.53 -3.36
C GLY A 210 14.52 -11.33 -2.66
N GLY A 211 14.60 -12.61 -2.97
CA GLY A 211 15.68 -13.48 -2.50
C GLY A 211 17.01 -13.22 -3.21
N ILE A 212 17.96 -14.12 -3.00
CA ILE A 212 19.31 -14.00 -3.57
C ILE A 212 19.40 -14.48 -5.03
N ALA A 213 18.30 -14.98 -5.61
CA ALA A 213 18.26 -15.51 -6.97
C ALA A 213 18.83 -14.52 -8.02
N GLY A 214 18.55 -13.22 -7.86
CA GLY A 214 19.06 -12.18 -8.76
C GLY A 214 20.59 -12.05 -8.78
N PHE A 215 21.31 -12.52 -7.75
CA PHE A 215 22.77 -12.49 -7.72
C PHE A 215 23.42 -13.48 -8.71
N GLN A 216 22.65 -14.40 -9.30
CA GLN A 216 23.13 -15.24 -10.40
C GLN A 216 23.57 -14.43 -11.63
N PHE A 217 23.12 -13.18 -11.76
CA PHE A 217 23.64 -12.22 -12.72
C PHE A 217 25.16 -12.13 -12.67
N PHE A 218 25.78 -12.08 -11.48
CA PHE A 218 27.23 -11.93 -11.35
C PHE A 218 28.01 -13.16 -11.84
N LYS A 219 27.36 -14.31 -11.97
CA LYS A 219 27.97 -15.53 -12.53
C LYS A 219 27.80 -15.63 -14.04
N THR A 220 26.65 -15.21 -14.54
CA THR A 220 26.25 -15.44 -15.94
C THR A 220 26.43 -14.22 -16.83
N LEU A 221 26.44 -13.01 -16.25
CA LEU A 221 26.45 -11.71 -16.91
C LEU A 221 25.31 -11.53 -17.92
N LYS A 222 24.19 -12.22 -17.72
CA LYS A 222 23.01 -12.17 -18.59
C LYS A 222 21.84 -11.51 -17.85
N PHE A 223 21.05 -10.70 -18.54
CA PHE A 223 19.82 -10.14 -17.98
C PHE A 223 18.66 -11.13 -18.22
N LEU A 224 18.50 -12.07 -17.28
CA LEU A 224 17.44 -13.09 -17.31
C LEU A 224 16.49 -12.94 -16.11
N ASP A 225 15.30 -13.54 -16.22
CA ASP A 225 14.43 -13.72 -15.06
C ASP A 225 14.92 -14.92 -14.23
N TYR A 226 15.69 -14.62 -13.17
CA TYR A 226 16.15 -15.63 -12.21
C TYR A 226 15.11 -16.03 -11.17
N GLN A 227 13.94 -15.36 -11.14
CA GLN A 227 12.86 -15.66 -10.19
C GLN A 227 11.82 -16.65 -10.75
N GLY A 228 12.01 -17.11 -11.99
CA GLY A 228 11.18 -18.13 -12.64
C GLY A 228 11.50 -19.57 -12.23
N ASP A 229 12.58 -19.81 -11.49
CA ASP A 229 12.94 -21.14 -10.99
C ASP A 229 11.91 -21.64 -9.96
N LYS A 230 11.55 -22.93 -10.04
CA LYS A 230 10.58 -23.58 -9.15
C LYS A 230 11.03 -23.64 -7.70
N THR A 231 12.31 -23.45 -7.39
CA THR A 231 12.79 -23.39 -5.99
C THR A 231 12.66 -21.99 -5.38
N ILE A 232 12.39 -20.96 -6.19
CA ILE A 232 12.29 -19.57 -5.76
C ILE A 232 10.82 -19.19 -5.56
N ALA A 233 10.39 -19.23 -4.31
CA ALA A 233 9.04 -18.84 -3.90
C ALA A 233 8.92 -17.33 -3.63
N TRP A 234 9.97 -16.68 -3.13
CA TRP A 234 9.97 -15.27 -2.74
C TRP A 234 10.38 -14.37 -3.91
N LYS A 235 9.36 -13.98 -4.68
CA LYS A 235 9.48 -13.12 -5.86
C LYS A 235 9.48 -11.64 -5.48
N SER A 236 10.02 -10.80 -6.36
CA SER A 236 10.01 -9.34 -6.14
C SER A 236 8.58 -8.80 -6.10
N ILE A 237 8.15 -8.27 -4.97
CA ILE A 237 6.81 -7.67 -4.76
C ILE A 237 6.50 -6.63 -5.84
N ALA A 238 7.49 -5.84 -6.27
CA ALA A 238 7.27 -4.82 -7.30
C ALA A 238 6.83 -5.46 -8.63
N LEU A 239 7.42 -6.59 -9.03
CA LEU A 239 7.15 -7.26 -10.30
C LEU A 239 6.03 -8.30 -10.22
N SER A 240 5.95 -9.07 -9.14
CA SER A 240 5.02 -10.19 -8.98
C SER A 240 3.68 -9.80 -8.37
N MET A 241 3.60 -8.66 -7.68
CA MET A 241 2.38 -8.23 -6.99
C MET A 241 1.97 -6.80 -7.35
N PHE A 242 2.86 -5.81 -7.27
CA PHE A 242 2.45 -4.41 -7.48
C PHE A 242 2.00 -4.12 -8.92
N VAL A 243 2.68 -4.69 -9.91
CA VAL A 243 2.31 -4.55 -11.33
C VAL A 243 1.05 -5.37 -11.68
N THR A 244 0.82 -6.49 -10.96
CA THR A 244 -0.19 -7.50 -11.30
C THR A 244 -1.48 -7.31 -10.50
N GLN A 245 -1.41 -7.06 -9.20
CA GLN A 245 -2.55 -6.90 -8.32
C GLN A 245 -2.98 -5.44 -8.26
N ARG A 246 -4.10 -5.12 -8.92
CA ARG A 246 -4.55 -3.73 -9.06
C ARG A 246 -4.87 -3.10 -7.71
N GLY A 247 -5.35 -3.89 -6.75
CA GLY A 247 -5.58 -3.44 -5.38
C GLY A 247 -4.35 -2.79 -4.71
N LEU A 248 -3.14 -3.28 -5.00
CA LEU A 248 -1.90 -2.75 -4.42
C LEU A 248 -1.52 -1.36 -4.95
N LEU A 249 -1.97 -1.00 -6.15
CA LEU A 249 -1.76 0.33 -6.74
C LEU A 249 -2.32 1.44 -5.84
N TYR A 250 -3.40 1.14 -5.10
CA TYR A 250 -3.97 2.04 -4.11
C TYR A 250 -3.55 1.68 -2.68
N ALA A 251 -3.56 0.39 -2.33
CA ALA A 251 -3.40 -0.03 -0.95
C ALA A 251 -2.00 0.26 -0.38
N ILE A 252 -0.94 0.15 -1.18
CA ILE A 252 0.42 0.49 -0.73
C ILE A 252 0.53 1.99 -0.38
N PRO A 253 0.25 2.94 -1.29
CA PRO A 253 0.36 4.35 -0.96
C PRO A 253 -0.62 4.80 0.13
N ALA A 254 -1.85 4.25 0.18
CA ALA A 254 -2.79 4.53 1.26
C ALA A 254 -2.35 3.98 2.62
N GLY A 255 -1.84 2.75 2.67
CA GLY A 255 -1.27 2.17 3.87
C GLY A 255 -0.07 2.97 4.39
N LEU A 256 0.85 3.37 3.50
CA LEU A 256 2.00 4.19 3.87
C LEU A 256 1.59 5.58 4.36
N LEU A 257 0.55 6.19 3.79
CA LEU A 257 -0.01 7.45 4.25
C LEU A 257 -0.59 7.31 5.67
N LEU A 258 -1.32 6.23 5.95
CA LEU A 258 -1.88 5.94 7.28
C LEU A 258 -0.79 5.67 8.32
N LEU A 259 0.22 4.85 7.98
CA LEU A 259 1.37 4.60 8.84
C LEU A 259 2.12 5.89 9.14
N TRP A 260 2.37 6.71 8.12
CA TRP A 260 2.98 8.04 8.28
C TRP A 260 2.14 8.92 9.22
N HIS A 261 0.82 8.98 9.01
CA HIS A 261 -0.09 9.76 9.85
C HIS A 261 -0.06 9.30 11.30
N TRP A 262 -0.15 7.99 11.57
CA TRP A 262 -0.08 7.45 12.93
C TRP A 262 1.26 7.69 13.60
N ARG A 263 2.36 7.61 12.84
CA ARG A 263 3.68 7.97 13.35
C ARG A 263 3.74 9.43 13.79
N GLU A 264 3.28 10.35 12.94
CA GLU A 264 3.28 11.78 13.25
C GLU A 264 2.32 12.10 14.42
N LYS A 265 1.08 11.61 14.35
CA LYS A 265 -0.02 11.84 15.31
C LYS A 265 0.27 11.26 16.70
N PHE A 266 0.92 10.10 16.79
CA PHE A 266 1.15 9.44 18.08
C PHE A 266 2.55 9.63 18.63
N PHE A 267 3.60 9.71 17.80
CA PHE A 267 4.98 9.68 18.28
C PHE A 267 5.69 11.03 18.21
N ARG A 268 5.45 11.82 17.16
CA ARG A 268 6.19 13.08 16.91
C ARG A 268 5.53 14.32 17.51
N GLU A 269 4.33 14.19 18.09
CA GLU A 269 3.71 15.19 18.96
C GLU A 269 4.42 15.26 20.32
N GLY A 270 5.00 16.41 20.64
CA GLY A 270 5.55 16.75 21.95
C GLY A 270 4.43 17.01 22.97
N ILE A 271 4.74 16.77 24.24
CA ILE A 271 3.80 16.67 25.37
C ILE A 271 2.87 17.88 25.53
N GLN A 272 3.28 19.07 25.08
CA GLN A 272 2.49 20.32 25.21
C GLN A 272 1.39 20.52 24.16
N ASP A 273 1.35 19.74 23.07
CA ASP A 273 0.47 20.01 21.92
C ASP A 273 -0.65 18.96 21.74
N GLN A 274 -1.04 18.24 22.81
CA GLN A 274 -2.05 17.16 22.77
C GLN A 274 -3.44 17.57 22.24
N ARG A 275 -3.69 18.89 22.12
CA ARG A 275 -4.93 19.45 21.56
C ARG A 275 -4.90 19.63 20.03
N ARG A 276 -3.75 19.50 19.36
CA ARG A 276 -3.70 19.64 17.91
C ARG A 276 -4.28 18.40 17.22
N PRO A 277 -5.12 18.58 16.19
CA PRO A 277 -5.52 17.48 15.31
C PRO A 277 -4.28 16.94 14.59
N GLY A 278 -4.25 15.63 14.35
CA GLY A 278 -3.15 14.98 13.61
C GLY A 278 -3.03 15.50 12.17
N PRO A 279 -1.98 15.10 11.43
CA PRO A 279 -1.71 15.65 10.09
C PRO A 279 -2.86 15.48 9.10
N LEU A 280 -3.53 14.33 9.12
CA LEU A 280 -4.75 14.09 8.35
C LEU A 280 -6.01 14.42 9.16
N PRO A 281 -7.03 15.01 8.52
CA PRO A 281 -8.37 15.08 9.09
C PRO A 281 -8.87 13.68 9.47
N PHE A 282 -9.59 13.58 10.58
CA PHE A 282 -10.09 12.29 11.07
C PHE A 282 -10.95 11.54 10.04
N TRP A 283 -11.77 12.27 9.26
CA TRP A 283 -12.59 11.64 8.22
C TRP A 283 -11.76 11.08 7.05
N VAL A 284 -10.59 11.64 6.76
CA VAL A 284 -9.66 11.10 5.76
C VAL A 284 -9.03 9.82 6.29
N GLU A 285 -8.51 9.84 7.52
CA GLU A 285 -7.98 8.65 8.20
C GLU A 285 -9.02 7.52 8.22
N LEU A 286 -10.25 7.86 8.63
CA LEU A 286 -11.34 6.92 8.74
C LEU A 286 -11.77 6.38 7.37
N SER A 287 -11.97 7.23 6.37
CA SER A 287 -12.42 6.79 5.04
C SER A 287 -11.38 5.90 4.36
N LEU A 288 -10.08 6.24 4.42
CA LEU A 288 -9.02 5.43 3.82
C LEU A 288 -8.91 4.06 4.51
N TYR A 289 -8.95 4.03 5.85
CA TYR A 289 -8.84 2.78 6.60
C TYR A 289 -10.08 1.89 6.44
N ALA A 290 -11.28 2.48 6.57
CA ALA A 290 -12.53 1.74 6.52
C ALA A 290 -12.81 1.13 5.14
N SER A 291 -12.47 1.82 4.05
CA SER A 291 -12.66 1.29 2.69
C SER A 291 -11.54 0.38 2.22
N MET A 292 -10.43 0.25 2.97
CA MET A 292 -9.29 -0.57 2.59
C MET A 292 -9.65 -2.00 2.19
N PRO A 293 -10.61 -2.72 2.82
CA PRO A 293 -11.02 -4.05 2.36
C PRO A 293 -11.50 -4.07 0.90
N LEU A 294 -12.19 -3.03 0.45
CA LEU A 294 -12.67 -2.92 -0.94
C LEU A 294 -11.51 -2.92 -1.95
N PHE A 295 -10.34 -2.43 -1.55
CA PHE A 295 -9.15 -2.35 -2.40
C PHE A 295 -8.17 -3.49 -2.16
N HIS A 296 -7.89 -3.84 -0.89
CA HIS A 296 -6.96 -4.90 -0.53
C HIS A 296 -7.12 -5.35 0.95
N VAL A 297 -7.72 -6.52 1.14
CA VAL A 297 -8.02 -7.07 2.49
C VAL A 297 -6.77 -7.32 3.33
N HIS A 298 -5.66 -7.81 2.74
CA HIS A 298 -4.44 -8.08 3.52
C HIS A 298 -3.80 -6.80 4.06
N THR A 299 -3.88 -5.69 3.31
CA THR A 299 -3.40 -4.39 3.81
C THR A 299 -4.27 -3.90 4.94
N PHE A 300 -5.60 -4.09 4.85
CA PHE A 300 -6.51 -3.79 5.96
C PHE A 300 -6.16 -4.61 7.22
N LEU A 301 -5.90 -5.91 7.09
CA LEU A 301 -5.50 -6.76 8.22
C LEU A 301 -4.16 -6.33 8.83
N ALA A 302 -3.16 -6.04 8.00
CA ALA A 302 -1.86 -5.55 8.46
C ALA A 302 -1.99 -4.22 9.22
N LEU A 303 -2.77 -3.26 8.70
CA LEU A 303 -3.06 -2.00 9.38
C LEU A 303 -3.85 -2.20 10.68
N SER A 304 -4.78 -3.16 10.69
CA SER A 304 -5.55 -3.53 11.89
C SER A 304 -4.65 -4.11 12.98
N ALA A 305 -3.68 -4.95 12.61
CA ALA A 305 -2.67 -5.44 13.55
C ALA A 305 -1.87 -4.27 14.15
N VAL A 306 -1.41 -3.32 13.34
CA VAL A 306 -0.74 -2.10 13.84
C VAL A 306 -1.62 -1.34 14.83
N LEU A 307 -2.91 -1.13 14.53
CA LEU A 307 -3.84 -0.47 15.45
C LEU A 307 -4.04 -1.26 16.75
N VAL A 308 -4.13 -2.59 16.69
CA VAL A 308 -4.23 -3.45 17.88
C VAL A 308 -3.00 -3.30 18.77
N PHE A 309 -1.78 -3.29 18.20
CA PHE A 309 -0.55 -3.07 18.97
C PHE A 309 -0.48 -1.65 19.54
N LEU A 310 -0.86 -0.63 18.77
CA LEU A 310 -0.95 0.74 19.26
C LEU A 310 -1.99 0.89 20.39
N PHE A 311 -3.09 0.14 20.34
CA PHE A 311 -4.07 0.09 21.41
C PHE A 311 -3.55 -0.65 22.64
N ALA A 312 -2.96 -1.84 22.45
CA ALA A 312 -2.47 -2.68 23.55
C ALA A 312 -1.30 -2.03 24.30
N CYS A 313 -0.39 -1.38 23.57
CA CYS A 313 0.85 -0.87 24.12
C CYS A 313 0.92 0.67 24.23
N GLY A 314 -0.08 1.38 23.71
CA GLY A 314 -0.16 2.85 23.77
C GLY A 314 -0.59 3.39 25.13
N ASP A 315 -0.34 4.68 25.34
CA ASP A 315 -0.88 5.41 26.50
C ASP A 315 -2.42 5.58 26.42
N SER A 316 -3.03 6.25 27.41
CA SER A 316 -4.48 6.45 27.41
C SER A 316 -4.98 7.28 26.22
N THR A 317 -4.19 8.24 25.75
CA THR A 317 -4.56 9.12 24.64
C THR A 317 -4.50 8.37 23.32
N VAL A 318 -3.45 7.60 23.08
CA VAL A 318 -3.33 6.72 21.91
C VAL A 318 -4.51 5.73 21.88
N ARG A 319 -4.79 5.06 23.00
CA ARG A 319 -5.92 4.11 23.10
C ARG A 319 -7.26 4.73 22.75
N LYS A 320 -7.59 5.91 23.29
CA LYS A 320 -8.85 6.60 22.97
C LYS A 320 -8.95 6.95 21.49
N ARG A 321 -7.87 7.49 20.91
CA ARG A 321 -7.83 7.88 19.49
C ARG A 321 -7.92 6.65 18.58
N VAL A 322 -7.23 5.56 18.90
CA VAL A 322 -7.31 4.29 18.16
C VAL A 322 -8.71 3.66 18.29
N ALA A 323 -9.30 3.66 19.49
CA ALA A 323 -10.66 3.18 19.69
C ALA A 323 -11.68 3.95 18.86
N ALA A 324 -11.51 5.27 18.70
CA ALA A 324 -12.35 6.08 17.83
C ALA A 324 -12.22 5.68 16.34
N VAL A 325 -11.00 5.41 15.86
CA VAL A 325 -10.77 4.92 14.48
C VAL A 325 -11.41 3.55 14.29
N ILE A 326 -11.14 2.59 15.18
CA ILE A 326 -11.69 1.23 15.10
C ILE A 326 -13.22 1.26 15.19
N GLY A 327 -13.77 1.99 16.16
CA GLY A 327 -15.22 2.10 16.35
C GLY A 327 -15.92 2.76 15.17
N GLY A 328 -15.34 3.84 14.62
CA GLY A 328 -15.88 4.50 13.42
C GLY A 328 -15.77 3.63 12.16
N ALA A 329 -14.72 2.82 12.06
CA ALA A 329 -14.47 1.97 10.89
C ALA A 329 -15.26 0.66 10.92
N PHE A 330 -15.76 0.24 12.08
CA PHE A 330 -16.37 -1.07 12.27
C PHE A 330 -17.47 -1.37 11.24
N LEU A 331 -18.53 -0.56 11.21
CA LEU A 331 -19.63 -0.76 10.26
C LEU A 331 -19.21 -0.69 8.78
N PRO A 332 -18.52 0.38 8.31
CA PRO A 332 -18.14 0.46 6.90
C PRO A 332 -17.13 -0.62 6.50
N ALA A 333 -16.12 -0.92 7.32
CA ALA A 333 -15.15 -1.97 7.00
C ALA A 333 -15.82 -3.35 6.98
N THR A 334 -16.70 -3.66 7.93
CA THR A 334 -17.48 -4.90 7.94
C THR A 334 -18.36 -5.01 6.71
N PHE A 335 -19.01 -3.92 6.26
CA PHE A 335 -19.77 -3.90 5.02
C PHE A 335 -18.89 -4.23 3.80
N PHE A 336 -17.70 -3.65 3.67
CA PHE A 336 -16.81 -3.97 2.56
C PHE A 336 -16.25 -5.38 2.63
N VAL A 337 -15.92 -5.90 3.82
CA VAL A 337 -15.51 -7.31 3.98
C VAL A 337 -16.66 -8.23 3.60
N TRP A 338 -17.89 -7.97 4.08
CA TRP A 338 -19.09 -8.71 3.72
C TRP A 338 -19.28 -8.75 2.20
N LEU A 339 -19.13 -7.61 1.53
CA LEU A 339 -19.27 -7.47 0.09
C LEU A 339 -18.26 -8.33 -0.69
N ILE A 340 -16.97 -8.20 -0.40
CA ILE A 340 -15.89 -8.89 -1.14
C ILE A 340 -15.77 -10.37 -0.79
N SER A 341 -16.47 -10.83 0.25
CA SER A 341 -16.43 -12.22 0.74
C SER A 341 -17.67 -13.00 0.38
N ASP A 342 -18.50 -12.51 -0.55
CA ASP A 342 -19.79 -13.11 -0.88
C ASP A 342 -20.63 -13.31 0.38
N ASN A 343 -20.86 -12.24 1.12
CA ASN A 343 -21.65 -12.22 2.34
C ASN A 343 -21.09 -13.13 3.45
N PHE A 344 -19.76 -13.13 3.62
CA PHE A 344 -19.01 -14.03 4.52
C PHE A 344 -19.07 -15.52 4.16
N ARG A 345 -19.41 -15.86 2.91
CA ARG A 345 -19.35 -17.25 2.41
C ARG A 345 -17.97 -17.67 1.91
N ALA A 346 -17.09 -16.72 1.63
CA ALA A 346 -15.67 -17.04 1.43
C ALA A 346 -15.15 -17.73 2.69
N GLY A 347 -14.48 -18.87 2.53
CA GLY A 347 -13.92 -19.64 3.64
C GLY A 347 -12.85 -18.88 4.43
N THR A 348 -12.12 -19.58 5.28
CA THR A 348 -11.13 -18.96 6.18
C THR A 348 -10.10 -18.11 5.42
N ILE A 349 -10.02 -16.82 5.76
CA ILE A 349 -9.05 -15.86 5.19
C ILE A 349 -7.62 -16.15 5.72
N LEU A 350 -7.52 -16.77 6.90
CA LEU A 350 -6.26 -17.09 7.56
C LEU A 350 -6.11 -18.60 7.72
N LYS A 351 -5.23 -19.21 6.94
CA LYS A 351 -4.84 -20.62 7.12
C LYS A 351 -3.37 -20.66 7.54
N PRO A 352 -3.04 -21.18 8.74
CA PRO A 352 -1.65 -21.33 9.14
C PRO A 352 -0.96 -22.34 8.22
N HIS A 353 0.14 -21.91 7.60
CA HIS A 353 1.01 -22.76 6.78
C HIS A 353 2.41 -22.76 7.37
N LEU A 354 2.62 -23.60 8.38
CA LEU A 354 3.94 -23.82 8.97
C LEU A 354 4.89 -24.41 7.92
N GLY A 355 6.06 -23.80 7.74
CA GLY A 355 6.98 -24.15 6.66
C GLY A 355 6.63 -23.54 5.30
N TRP A 356 5.60 -22.69 5.22
CA TRP A 356 5.16 -21.99 4.00
C TRP A 356 4.94 -22.99 2.83
N VAL A 357 5.62 -22.78 1.69
CA VAL A 357 5.55 -23.66 0.50
C VAL A 357 6.71 -24.67 0.42
N MET A 358 7.53 -24.80 1.47
CA MET A 358 8.67 -25.72 1.46
C MET A 358 8.27 -27.19 1.25
N GLY A 359 7.09 -27.58 1.74
CA GLY A 359 6.56 -28.94 1.60
C GLY A 359 5.74 -29.16 0.34
N ASP A 360 5.59 -28.15 -0.51
CA ASP A 360 4.79 -28.25 -1.73
C ASP A 360 5.55 -29.05 -2.80
N PRO A 361 5.02 -30.18 -3.31
CA PRO A 361 5.68 -30.98 -4.34
C PRO A 361 5.96 -30.23 -5.65
N GLU A 362 5.22 -29.14 -5.92
CA GLU A 362 5.41 -28.32 -7.12
C GLU A 362 6.62 -27.39 -7.02
N PHE A 363 7.00 -27.02 -5.78
CA PHE A 363 8.23 -26.30 -5.50
C PHE A 363 9.34 -27.33 -5.28
N GLY A 364 10.46 -27.18 -6.00
CA GLY A 364 11.54 -28.18 -5.98
C GLY A 364 11.98 -28.53 -4.53
N ARG A 365 12.36 -29.78 -4.29
CA ARG A 365 12.76 -30.23 -2.94
C ARG A 365 14.12 -29.64 -2.54
N SER A 366 14.11 -28.45 -1.95
CA SER A 366 15.26 -27.85 -1.27
C SER A 366 15.29 -28.27 0.20
N ASN A 367 16.49 -28.41 0.79
CA ASN A 367 16.60 -28.55 2.25
C ASN A 367 16.19 -27.24 2.96
N LEU A 368 15.87 -27.31 4.26
CA LEU A 368 15.38 -26.17 5.06
C LEU A 368 16.26 -24.92 4.89
N PHE A 369 17.57 -25.05 5.10
CA PHE A 369 18.50 -23.93 5.04
C PHE A 369 18.61 -23.32 3.65
N GLN A 370 18.70 -24.16 2.62
CA GLN A 370 18.77 -23.74 1.23
C GLN A 370 17.52 -22.96 0.85
N PHE A 371 16.33 -23.46 1.17
CA PHE A 371 15.07 -22.77 0.87
C PHE A 371 15.05 -21.36 1.48
N TRP A 372 15.28 -21.24 2.79
CA TRP A 372 15.19 -19.95 3.46
C TRP A 372 16.30 -18.98 3.01
N PHE A 373 17.51 -19.48 2.77
CA PHE A 373 18.62 -18.65 2.31
C PHE A 373 18.44 -18.20 0.85
N GLU A 374 17.96 -19.06 -0.05
CA GLU A 374 17.68 -18.69 -1.44
C GLU A 374 16.58 -17.64 -1.54
N ASN A 375 15.54 -17.78 -0.72
CA ASN A 375 14.36 -16.91 -0.75
C ASN A 375 14.53 -15.59 0.03
N PHE A 376 15.31 -15.57 1.11
CA PHE A 376 15.42 -14.40 1.99
C PHE A 376 16.86 -13.94 2.24
N GLY A 377 17.87 -14.71 1.82
CA GLY A 377 19.27 -14.41 2.06
C GLY A 377 19.57 -14.22 3.56
N ILE A 378 20.28 -13.13 3.86
CA ILE A 378 20.61 -12.75 5.25
C ILE A 378 19.50 -11.93 5.93
N PHE A 379 18.35 -11.73 5.30
CA PHE A 379 17.29 -10.87 5.87
C PHE A 379 16.74 -11.44 7.17
N ILE A 380 16.46 -12.74 7.24
CA ILE A 380 15.95 -13.41 8.45
C ILE A 380 16.87 -13.18 9.66
N PRO A 381 18.18 -13.51 9.61
CA PRO A 381 19.05 -13.26 10.75
C PRO A 381 19.17 -11.78 11.09
N LEU A 382 19.16 -10.87 10.10
CA LEU A 382 19.16 -9.43 10.37
C LEU A 382 17.88 -8.96 11.08
N ALA A 383 16.72 -9.48 10.69
CA ALA A 383 15.44 -9.17 11.33
C ALA A 383 15.39 -9.69 12.79
N LEU A 384 15.87 -10.91 13.03
CA LEU A 384 15.98 -11.49 14.37
C LEU A 384 16.95 -10.68 15.26
N CYS A 385 18.10 -10.27 14.73
CA CYS A 385 19.04 -9.39 15.42
C CYS A 385 18.41 -8.04 15.77
N LEU A 386 17.71 -7.40 14.82
CA LEU A 386 16.99 -6.15 15.07
C LEU A 386 15.96 -6.30 16.18
N PHE A 387 15.19 -7.40 16.15
CA PHE A 387 14.20 -7.71 17.18
C PHE A 387 14.85 -7.89 18.55
N ALA A 388 15.93 -8.67 18.64
CA ALA A 388 16.67 -8.88 19.88
C ALA A 388 17.22 -7.56 20.45
N ILE A 389 17.78 -6.69 19.60
CA ILE A 389 18.30 -5.37 20.01
C ILE A 389 17.16 -4.49 20.53
N CYS A 390 16.03 -4.45 19.83
CA CYS A 390 14.86 -3.66 20.23
C CYS A 390 14.25 -4.18 21.54
N GLY A 391 14.12 -5.50 21.69
CA GLY A 391 13.65 -6.15 22.92
C GLY A 391 14.57 -5.88 24.10
N TRP A 392 15.89 -5.98 23.90
CA TRP A 392 16.88 -5.65 24.92
C TRP A 392 16.83 -4.18 25.35
N ARG A 393 16.67 -3.25 24.40
CA ARG A 393 16.45 -1.82 24.69
C ARG A 393 15.15 -1.60 25.46
N ALA A 394 14.07 -2.26 25.08
CA ALA A 394 12.77 -2.17 25.77
C ALA A 394 12.90 -2.62 27.23
N TRP A 395 13.60 -3.73 27.46
CA TRP A 395 13.86 -4.28 28.78
C TRP A 395 14.69 -3.33 29.64
N LYS A 396 15.79 -2.78 29.09
CA LYS A 396 16.65 -1.79 29.78
C LYS A 396 15.92 -0.51 30.18
N ILE A 397 14.97 -0.04 29.37
CA ILE A 397 14.20 1.19 29.63
C ILE A 397 13.14 0.98 30.74
N GLY A 398 12.83 -0.27 31.08
CA GLY A 398 11.81 -0.62 32.06
C GLY A 398 10.41 -0.36 31.51
N PHE A 399 9.84 -1.36 30.83
CA PHE A 399 8.47 -1.28 30.31
C PHE A 399 7.49 -1.14 31.48
N LYS A 400 6.84 0.02 31.58
CA LYS A 400 5.74 0.27 32.51
C LYS A 400 4.46 0.53 31.73
N ARG A 401 3.39 -0.15 32.10
CA ARG A 401 2.03 0.08 31.56
C ARG A 401 1.69 1.58 31.68
N ASN A 402 1.09 2.15 30.64
CA ASN A 402 0.80 3.60 30.47
C ASN A 402 1.99 4.53 30.17
N ARG A 403 3.20 4.02 29.91
CA ARG A 403 4.29 4.84 29.36
C ARG A 403 4.30 4.76 27.84
N LYS A 404 4.52 5.89 27.17
CA LYS A 404 4.66 5.95 25.71
C LYS A 404 5.83 5.07 25.26
N LEU A 405 5.55 4.04 24.45
CA LEU A 405 6.58 3.23 23.82
C LEU A 405 7.42 4.05 22.82
N PRO A 406 8.70 3.72 22.64
CA PRO A 406 9.47 4.19 21.49
C PRO A 406 8.78 3.84 20.17
N GLU A 407 8.85 4.76 19.21
CA GLU A 407 8.27 4.62 17.86
C GLU A 407 8.71 3.31 17.20
N GLU A 408 10.01 3.03 17.27
CA GLU A 408 10.65 1.88 16.62
C GLU A 408 10.08 0.57 17.14
N ILE A 409 9.83 0.47 18.45
CA ILE A 409 9.33 -0.75 19.09
C ILE A 409 7.87 -0.97 18.70
N ALA A 410 7.04 0.09 18.70
CA ALA A 410 5.62 -0.03 18.38
C ALA A 410 5.39 -0.56 16.96
N PHE A 411 6.12 -0.02 15.97
CA PHE A 411 6.01 -0.47 14.59
C PHE A 411 6.72 -1.81 14.34
N LEU A 412 7.86 -2.08 15.00
CA LEU A 412 8.58 -3.35 14.83
C LEU A 412 7.80 -4.55 15.39
N LEU A 413 7.17 -4.40 16.57
CA LEU A 413 6.33 -5.45 17.15
C LEU A 413 5.15 -5.78 16.24
N SER A 414 4.52 -4.74 15.70
CA SER A 414 3.41 -4.92 14.74
C SER A 414 3.89 -5.63 13.48
N ALA A 415 5.05 -5.23 12.93
CA ALA A 415 5.63 -5.87 11.76
C ALA A 415 5.95 -7.36 11.99
N PHE A 416 6.55 -7.70 13.13
CA PHE A 416 6.86 -9.08 13.49
C PHE A 416 5.62 -9.96 13.70
N ALA A 417 4.50 -9.38 14.11
CA ALA A 417 3.25 -10.14 14.20
C ALA A 417 2.59 -10.40 12.83
N ILE A 418 2.94 -9.58 11.83
CA ILE A 418 2.39 -9.67 10.47
C ILE A 418 3.22 -10.62 9.59
N PHE A 419 4.54 -10.60 9.73
CA PHE A 419 5.51 -11.38 8.95
C PHE A 419 6.17 -12.45 9.81
#